data_AF-A0A060SKT7-F1
#
_entry.id   AF-A0A060SKT7-F1
#
_cell.length_a   1.000
_cell.length_b   1.000
_cell.length_c   1.000
_cell.angle_alpha   90.00
_cell.angle_beta   90.00
_cell.angle_gamma   90.00
#
_symmetry.space_group_name_H-M   'P 1'
#
loop_
_entity.id
_entity.type
_entity.pdbx_description
1 polymer ?
#
loop_
_entity_poly.entity_id
_entity_poly.type
_entity_poly.pdbx_seq_one_letter_code
_entity_poly.pdbx_strand_id
1 'polypeptide(L)'
;MLPHYRASEYSFPRGALSTLNRSLLGDLGSAMGWLGAVATHGASETHVVHHLFSRIPHYHAWEASDALRRRLAQDGINLDGRPGGWAEMYRVFRECKFIEDEGGIVFYKNARGLAAMKPVFRNQGTTSDSGVEFVEESQ
;
A
#
# COMPACT_ATOMS: atom_id res chain seq x y z
N MET A 1 3.46 -2.99 2.62
CA MET A 1 3.21 -1.92 3.64
C MET A 1 3.19 -0.59 2.90
N LEU A 2 2.72 0.51 3.48
CA LEU A 2 2.65 1.80 2.78
C LEU A 2 3.33 2.89 3.64
N PRO A 3 3.88 3.94 3.01
CA PRO A 3 4.49 5.04 3.74
C PRO A 3 3.41 5.82 4.52
N HIS A 4 3.79 6.32 5.69
CA HIS A 4 3.06 7.32 6.43
C HIS A 4 3.76 8.67 6.25
N TYR A 5 3.06 9.63 5.65
CA TYR A 5 3.57 10.98 5.42
C TYR A 5 3.12 11.90 6.55
N ARG A 6 4.08 12.53 7.24
CA ARG A 6 3.77 13.63 8.17
C ARG A 6 3.34 14.87 7.39
N ALA A 7 2.74 15.83 8.10
CA ALA A 7 2.14 17.02 7.48
C ALA A 7 3.07 17.78 6.51
N SER A 8 4.37 17.89 6.83
CA SER A 8 5.36 18.55 5.97
C SER A 8 5.65 17.82 4.67
N GLU A 9 5.48 16.49 4.64
CA GLU A 9 5.73 15.63 3.48
C GLU A 9 4.45 15.20 2.76
N TYR A 10 3.29 15.55 3.31
CA TYR A 10 2.01 15.18 2.74
C TYR A 10 1.71 16.03 1.51
N SER A 11 1.20 15.37 0.47
CA SER A 11 0.49 16.00 -0.63
C SER A 11 -0.65 15.08 -1.05
N PHE A 12 -1.67 15.62 -1.70
CA PHE A 12 -2.81 14.82 -2.16
C PHE A 12 -2.38 13.58 -2.98
N PRO A 13 -1.48 13.68 -3.99
CA PRO A 13 -1.05 12.50 -4.74
C PRO A 13 -0.31 11.49 -3.88
N ARG A 14 0.54 11.93 -2.94
CA ARG A 14 1.25 11.04 -2.01
C ARG A 14 0.26 10.29 -1.12
N GLY A 15 -0.78 10.96 -0.61
CA GLY A 15 -1.85 10.36 0.16
C GLY A 15 -2.66 9.35 -0.64
N ALA A 16 -3.16 9.75 -1.81
CA ALA A 16 -4.00 8.91 -2.67
C ALA A 16 -3.28 7.63 -3.14
N LEU A 17 -1.97 7.74 -3.46
CA LEU A 17 -1.13 6.60 -3.83
C LEU A 17 -0.70 5.73 -2.63
N SER A 18 -0.95 6.17 -1.39
CA SER A 18 -0.69 5.38 -0.18
C SER A 18 -1.85 4.45 0.17
N THR A 19 -2.43 3.83 -0.85
CA THR A 19 -3.44 2.78 -0.74
C THR A 19 -3.05 1.61 -1.66
N LEU A 20 -3.76 0.49 -1.56
CA LEU A 20 -3.54 -0.68 -2.41
C LEU A 20 -4.88 -1.16 -2.96
N ASN A 21 -4.85 -1.66 -4.20
CA ASN A 21 -5.91 -2.45 -4.80
C ASN A 21 -5.91 -3.84 -4.16
N ARG A 22 -7.08 -4.32 -3.74
CA ARG A 22 -7.21 -5.63 -3.08
C ARG A 22 -8.47 -6.33 -3.57
N SER A 23 -8.36 -7.63 -3.82
CA SER A 23 -9.54 -8.48 -3.99
C SER A 23 -10.21 -8.64 -2.62
N LEU A 24 -11.38 -8.01 -2.44
CA LEU A 24 -12.12 -8.08 -1.18
C LEU A 24 -12.73 -9.49 -0.99
N LEU A 25 -12.55 -10.08 0.19
CA LEU A 25 -12.89 -11.49 0.48
C LEU A 25 -12.09 -12.52 -0.35
N GLY A 26 -11.05 -12.08 -1.07
CA GLY A 26 -10.24 -12.96 -1.90
C GLY A 26 -9.40 -13.96 -1.09
N ASP A 27 -9.23 -13.77 0.22
CA ASP A 27 -8.58 -14.75 1.08
C ASP A 27 -9.43 -16.02 1.30
N LEU A 28 -10.73 -15.95 1.00
CA LEU A 28 -11.66 -17.09 0.97
C LEU A 28 -11.75 -17.76 -0.42
N GLY A 29 -10.93 -17.31 -1.38
CA GLY A 29 -10.88 -17.86 -2.74
C GLY A 29 -11.57 -16.98 -3.80
N SER A 30 -11.40 -17.38 -5.07
CA SER A 30 -11.80 -16.57 -6.23
C SER A 30 -13.30 -16.29 -6.33
N ALA A 31 -14.15 -17.25 -5.93
CA ALA A 31 -15.60 -17.06 -5.93
C ALA A 31 -16.03 -15.96 -4.95
N MET A 32 -15.44 -15.93 -3.75
CA MET A 32 -15.71 -14.88 -2.76
C MET A 32 -15.08 -13.55 -3.16
N GLY A 33 -13.89 -13.57 -3.78
CA GLY A 33 -13.27 -12.39 -4.36
C GLY A 33 -14.15 -11.73 -5.44
N TRP A 34 -14.74 -12.54 -6.32
CA TRP A 34 -15.71 -12.05 -7.32
C TRP A 34 -16.96 -11.48 -6.65
N LEU A 35 -17.52 -12.17 -5.64
CA LEU A 35 -18.68 -11.67 -4.90
C LEU A 35 -18.38 -10.32 -4.23
N GLY A 36 -17.21 -10.18 -3.60
CA GLY A 36 -16.75 -8.93 -2.99
C GLY A 36 -16.64 -7.80 -4.00
N ALA A 37 -16.03 -8.07 -5.17
CA ALA A 37 -15.91 -7.10 -6.25
C ALA A 37 -17.29 -6.67 -6.78
N VAL A 38 -18.21 -7.60 -7.01
CA VAL A 38 -19.56 -7.28 -7.51
C VAL A 38 -20.36 -6.50 -6.47
N ALA A 39 -20.37 -6.94 -5.21
CA ALA A 39 -21.12 -6.31 -4.13
C ALA A 39 -20.64 -4.88 -3.82
N THR A 40 -19.37 -4.57 -4.10
CA THR A 40 -18.76 -3.24 -3.86
C THR A 40 -18.50 -2.44 -5.13
N HIS A 41 -19.02 -2.88 -6.28
CA HIS A 41 -18.78 -2.25 -7.59
C HIS A 41 -17.27 -2.06 -7.91
N GLY A 42 -16.41 -2.97 -7.45
CA GLY A 42 -14.97 -2.93 -7.71
C GLY A 42 -14.21 -1.86 -6.92
N ALA A 43 -14.81 -1.25 -5.90
CA ALA A 43 -14.19 -0.16 -5.15
C ALA A 43 -12.89 -0.59 -4.44
N SER A 44 -12.80 -1.84 -3.98
CA SER A 44 -11.58 -2.38 -3.36
C SER A 44 -10.51 -2.74 -4.39
N GLU A 45 -10.92 -3.21 -5.56
CA GLU A 45 -10.05 -3.66 -6.64
C GLU A 45 -9.49 -2.48 -7.46
N THR A 46 -10.16 -1.34 -7.41
CA THR A 46 -9.77 -0.08 -8.08
C THR A 46 -9.47 1.03 -7.06
N HIS A 47 -9.21 0.66 -5.82
CA HIS A 47 -9.15 1.55 -4.66
C HIS A 47 -8.22 2.76 -4.85
N VAL A 48 -7.03 2.56 -5.42
CA VAL A 48 -6.09 3.68 -5.67
C VAL A 48 -6.69 4.71 -6.63
N VAL A 49 -7.33 4.25 -7.69
CA VAL A 49 -8.02 5.12 -8.66
C VAL A 49 -9.23 5.79 -8.04
N HIS A 50 -9.98 5.10 -7.18
CA HIS A 50 -11.05 5.72 -6.42
C HIS A 50 -10.55 6.87 -5.54
N HIS A 51 -9.38 6.75 -4.90
CA HIS A 51 -8.80 7.86 -4.13
C HIS A 51 -8.31 9.02 -5.01
N LEU A 52 -7.67 8.72 -6.14
CA LEU A 52 -7.21 9.75 -7.08
C LEU A 52 -8.37 10.50 -7.75
N PHE A 53 -9.46 9.78 -8.04
CA PHE A 53 -10.61 10.26 -8.78
C PHE A 53 -11.91 9.78 -8.11
N SER A 54 -12.25 10.33 -6.94
CA SER A 54 -13.41 9.88 -6.13
C SER A 54 -14.76 9.95 -6.83
N ARG A 55 -14.85 10.70 -7.94
CA ARG A 55 -16.05 10.84 -8.77
C ARG A 55 -16.04 9.95 -10.02
N ILE A 56 -15.02 9.12 -10.21
CA ILE A 56 -14.94 8.21 -11.35
C ILE A 56 -16.10 7.20 -11.29
N PRO A 57 -16.83 6.98 -12.40
CA PRO A 57 -17.82 5.91 -12.43
C PRO A 57 -17.13 4.54 -12.38
N HIS A 58 -17.70 3.60 -11.63
CA HIS A 58 -17.13 2.27 -11.41
C HIS A 58 -16.85 1.49 -12.69
N TYR A 59 -17.63 1.70 -13.76
CA TYR A 59 -17.42 1.04 -15.05
C TYR A 59 -16.17 1.54 -15.82
N HIS A 60 -15.67 2.74 -15.52
CA HIS A 60 -14.38 3.23 -16.05
C HIS A 60 -13.22 3.05 -15.05
N ALA A 61 -13.51 2.77 -13.78
CA ALA A 61 -12.48 2.62 -12.75
C ALA A 61 -11.50 1.48 -13.04
N TRP A 62 -11.97 0.38 -13.66
CA TRP A 62 -11.14 -0.76 -14.03
C TRP A 62 -10.11 -0.40 -15.11
N GLU A 63 -10.56 0.26 -16.18
CA GLU A 63 -9.68 0.71 -17.26
C GLU A 63 -8.63 1.71 -16.76
N ALA A 64 -9.06 2.68 -15.95
CA ALA A 64 -8.18 3.66 -15.33
C ALA A 64 -7.16 3.00 -14.38
N SER A 65 -7.59 1.98 -13.62
CA SER A 65 -6.71 1.24 -12.70
C SER A 65 -5.63 0.48 -13.46
N ASP A 66 -5.99 -0.17 -14.57
CA ASP A 66 -5.04 -0.86 -15.44
C ASP A 66 -4.04 0.11 -16.08
N ALA A 67 -4.49 1.27 -16.57
CA ALA A 67 -3.61 2.29 -17.12
C ALA A 67 -2.62 2.81 -16.06
N LEU A 68 -3.10 3.12 -14.87
CA LEU A 68 -2.27 3.59 -13.76
C LEU A 68 -1.25 2.53 -13.32
N ARG A 69 -1.70 1.27 -13.17
CA ARG A 69 -0.85 0.14 -12.78
C ARG A 69 0.29 -0.07 -13.78
N ARG A 70 0.00 -0.05 -15.09
CA ARG A 70 1.03 -0.16 -16.14
C ARG A 70 2.05 0.96 -16.06
N ARG A 71 1.61 2.20 -15.85
CA ARG A 71 2.51 3.35 -15.76
C ARG A 71 3.42 3.27 -14.53
N LEU A 72 2.88 2.90 -13.37
CA LEU A 72 3.65 2.82 -12.12
C LEU A 72 4.57 1.59 -12.06
N ALA A 73 4.19 0.48 -12.71
CA ALA A 73 5.04 -0.70 -12.84
C ALA A 73 6.36 -0.39 -13.57
N GLN A 74 6.38 0.58 -14.50
CA GLN A 74 7.60 1.05 -15.16
C GLN A 74 8.60 1.69 -14.17
N ASP A 75 8.10 2.23 -13.06
CA ASP A 75 8.91 2.77 -11.97
C ASP A 75 9.14 1.75 -10.84
N GLY A 76 8.74 0.48 -11.05
CA GLY A 76 8.88 -0.61 -10.06
C GLY A 76 7.85 -0.56 -8.93
N ILE A 77 6.79 0.24 -9.06
CA ILE A 77 5.76 0.40 -8.03
C ILE A 77 4.60 -0.55 -8.29
N ASN A 78 4.30 -1.41 -7.32
CA ASN A 78 3.15 -2.31 -7.34
C ASN A 78 2.00 -1.75 -6.49
N LEU A 79 0.82 -1.63 -7.10
CA LEU A 79 -0.40 -1.18 -6.43
C LEU A 79 -1.26 -2.33 -5.86
N ASP A 80 -0.93 -3.57 -6.21
CA ASP A 80 -1.72 -4.73 -5.81
C ASP A 80 -1.28 -5.25 -4.44
N GLY A 81 -2.20 -5.24 -3.49
CA GLY A 81 -2.02 -5.77 -2.15
C GLY A 81 -2.43 -7.23 -2.05
N ARG A 82 -2.12 -7.85 -0.89
CA ARG A 82 -2.65 -9.17 -0.54
C ARG A 82 -4.19 -9.12 -0.52
N PRO A 83 -4.88 -10.23 -0.81
CA PRO A 83 -6.33 -10.30 -0.73
C PRO A 83 -6.86 -9.78 0.60
N GLY A 84 -7.96 -9.03 0.55
CA GLY A 84 -8.60 -8.47 1.73
C GLY A 84 -9.39 -9.55 2.47
N GLY A 85 -9.23 -9.60 3.78
CA GLY A 85 -9.95 -10.51 4.68
C GLY A 85 -9.20 -10.71 5.99
N TRP A 86 -9.53 -11.77 6.72
CA TRP A 86 -9.02 -12.02 8.07
C TRP A 86 -7.52 -12.31 8.08
N ALA A 87 -7.01 -13.03 7.08
CA ALA A 87 -5.58 -13.36 7.01
C ALA A 87 -4.72 -12.09 6.86
N GLU A 88 -5.21 -11.13 6.06
CA GLU A 88 -4.53 -9.84 5.90
C GLU A 88 -4.70 -8.92 7.10
N MET A 89 -5.89 -8.90 7.72
CA MET A 89 -6.13 -8.16 8.95
C MET A 89 -5.18 -8.61 10.07
N TYR A 90 -5.03 -9.92 10.27
CA TYR A 90 -4.12 -10.48 11.26
C TYR A 90 -2.66 -10.12 10.97
N ARG A 91 -2.25 -10.17 9.69
CA ARG A 91 -0.90 -9.75 9.28
C ARG A 91 -0.66 -8.27 9.60
N VAL A 92 -1.58 -7.37 9.21
CA VAL A 92 -1.48 -5.93 9.49
C VAL A 92 -1.44 -5.67 10.99
N PHE A 93 -2.28 -6.34 11.77
CA PHE A 93 -2.26 -6.23 13.23
C PHE A 93 -0.90 -6.60 13.82
N ARG A 94 -0.19 -7.59 13.28
CA ARG A 94 1.14 -8.01 13.76
C ARG A 94 2.27 -7.11 13.27
N GLU A 95 2.22 -6.70 12.00
CA GLU A 95 3.31 -5.97 11.35
C GLU A 95 3.24 -4.45 11.55
N CYS A 96 2.07 -3.88 11.88
CA CYS A 96 1.89 -2.44 12.06
C CYS A 96 1.72 -2.08 13.54
N LYS A 97 2.82 -2.01 14.30
CA LYS A 97 2.75 -1.70 15.75
C LYS A 97 3.03 -0.24 16.06
N PHE A 98 4.07 0.34 15.46
CA PHE A 98 4.44 1.72 15.71
C PHE A 98 5.16 2.32 14.49
N ILE A 99 5.38 3.63 14.53
CA ILE A 99 6.23 4.39 13.63
C ILE A 99 7.25 5.17 14.47
N GLU A 100 8.39 5.54 13.90
CA GLU A 100 9.38 6.38 14.58
C GLU A 100 8.84 7.79 14.85
N ASP A 101 9.28 8.42 15.93
CA ASP A 101 8.91 9.79 16.29
C ASP A 101 9.51 10.82 15.32
N GLU A 102 10.67 10.50 14.75
CA GLU A 102 11.41 11.36 13.82
C GLU A 102 11.22 10.96 12.36
N GLY A 103 11.53 11.90 11.45
CA GLY A 103 11.43 11.72 10.00
C GLY A 103 10.07 12.12 9.41
N GLY A 104 10.10 12.67 8.19
CA GLY A 104 8.90 13.13 7.48
C GLY A 104 8.14 12.02 6.74
N ILE A 105 8.85 10.96 6.33
CA ILE A 105 8.31 9.78 5.65
C ILE A 105 8.71 8.56 6.47
N VAL A 106 7.74 7.92 7.12
CA VAL A 106 8.00 6.81 8.04
C VAL A 106 7.21 5.56 7.63
N PHE A 107 7.71 4.40 8.02
CA PHE A 107 7.05 3.12 7.77
C PHE A 107 6.73 2.44 9.09
N TYR A 108 5.58 1.76 9.11
CA TYR A 108 5.18 0.96 10.25
C TYR A 108 6.15 -0.20 10.50
N LYS A 109 6.51 -0.36 11.77
CA LYS A 109 7.36 -1.42 12.30
C LYS A 109 6.56 -2.40 13.14
N ASN A 110 7.00 -3.66 13.13
CA ASN A 110 6.44 -4.70 13.99
C ASN A 110 7.01 -4.61 15.42
N ALA A 111 6.55 -5.50 16.32
CA ALA A 111 6.99 -5.49 17.72
C ALA A 111 8.51 -5.74 17.92
N ARG A 112 9.22 -6.18 16.89
CA ARG A 112 10.68 -6.36 16.89
C ARG A 112 11.43 -5.13 16.35
N GLY A 113 10.73 -4.06 15.98
CA GLY A 113 11.31 -2.87 15.38
C GLY A 113 11.63 -3.01 13.89
N LEU A 114 11.17 -4.07 13.22
CA LEU A 114 11.45 -4.31 11.81
C LEU A 114 10.34 -3.74 10.93
N ALA A 115 10.73 -2.99 9.89
CA ALA A 115 9.83 -2.49 8.86
C ALA A 115 9.85 -3.43 7.64
N ALA A 116 8.70 -3.66 7.01
CA ALA A 116 8.63 -4.50 5.81
C ALA A 116 9.04 -3.76 4.52
N MET A 117 9.16 -2.43 4.57
CA MET A 117 9.59 -1.59 3.45
C MET A 117 10.37 -0.38 3.96
N LYS A 118 11.31 0.10 3.15
CA LYS A 118 12.14 1.29 3.42
C LYS A 118 11.97 2.34 2.33
N PRO A 119 12.16 3.64 2.63
CA PRO A 119 12.12 4.68 1.62
C PRO A 119 13.27 4.53 0.62
N VAL A 120 13.00 4.82 -0.65
CA VAL A 120 14.02 4.89 -1.71
C VAL A 120 14.01 6.29 -2.29
N PHE A 121 15.12 7.00 -2.16
CA PHE A 121 15.30 8.36 -2.69
C PHE A 121 16.12 8.32 -3.98
N ARG A 122 15.55 8.80 -5.10
CA ARG A 122 16.22 8.79 -6.42
C ARG A 122 17.40 9.75 -6.52
N ASN A 123 17.47 10.79 -5.67
CA ASN A 123 18.57 11.76 -5.66
C ASN A 123 19.03 12.05 -4.21
N GLN A 124 20.29 11.70 -3.91
CA GLN A 124 21.14 12.13 -2.76
C GLN A 124 20.90 11.57 -1.34
N GLY A 125 21.89 10.82 -0.83
CA GLY A 125 22.80 11.29 0.23
C GLY A 125 22.31 11.45 1.68
N THR A 126 21.02 11.34 1.99
CA THR A 126 20.51 11.46 3.37
C THR A 126 19.80 10.19 3.80
N THR A 127 20.58 9.17 4.14
CA THR A 127 20.13 8.09 5.02
C THR A 127 20.21 8.59 6.45
N SER A 128 19.06 8.83 7.09
CA SER A 128 19.00 8.91 8.54
C SER A 128 19.24 7.50 9.07
N ASP A 129 20.41 7.27 9.66
CA ASP A 129 20.87 6.02 10.30
C ASP A 129 20.14 5.73 11.64
N SER A 130 19.01 6.38 11.90
CA SER A 130 18.33 6.32 13.20
C SER A 130 17.61 4.98 13.46
N GLY A 131 17.81 3.96 12.65
CA GLY A 131 17.16 2.67 12.79
C GLY A 131 18.10 1.55 12.37
N VAL A 132 18.62 0.82 13.36
CA VAL A 132 19.41 -0.38 13.13
C VAL A 132 18.54 -1.41 12.40
N GLU A 133 18.72 -1.52 11.08
CA GLU A 133 18.03 -2.47 10.21
C GLU A 133 18.97 -3.65 9.91
N PHE A 134 18.90 -4.72 10.70
CA PHE A 134 19.53 -5.97 10.33
C PHE A 134 18.67 -6.70 9.31
N VAL A 135 19.21 -6.88 8.10
CA VAL A 135 18.70 -7.84 7.13
C VAL A 135 19.21 -9.21 7.57
N GLU A 136 18.32 -10.12 7.95
CA GLU A 136 18.67 -11.54 7.99
C GLU A 136 18.80 -11.99 6.52
N GLU A 137 20.04 -12.08 6.03
CA GLU A 137 20.35 -12.81 4.80
C GLU A 137 19.99 -14.28 5.03
N SER A 138 18.85 -14.72 4.49
CA SER A 138 18.53 -16.14 4.40
C SER A 138 19.45 -16.77 3.35
N GLN A 139 20.34 -17.66 3.82
CA GLN A 139 21.04 -18.65 2.99
C GLN A 139 20.06 -19.56 2.25
#